data_AF-A0A1I2UD92-F1
#
_entry.id   AF-A0A1I2UD92-F1
#
_cell.length_a   1.000
_cell.length_b   1.000
_cell.length_c   1.000
_cell.angle_alpha   90.00
_cell.angle_beta   90.00
_cell.angle_gamma   90.00
#
_symmetry.space_group_name_H-M   'P 1'
#
loop_
_entity.id
_entity.type
_entity.pdbx_description
1 polymer ?
#
loop_
_entity_poly.entity_id
_entity_poly.type
_entity_poly.pdbx_seq_one_letter_code
_entity_poly.pdbx_strand_id
1 'polypeptide(L)'
;MKNFVCFFILCLIGCTKYEITEPEDFILESGKIYFHDSIALDEKGSSFNFVFNPKIYQDSLLVFGDGSFSTIHLYNLKSGSKIQMYSYLDDINYPLPKTGFSNSFIKSDSLKLLNFMTNKIYIFSIGSDFLNDIKLQVPENSTRLNFQPFFEQINDYYYISQRMDLPIKKSFLEGKMISIYAKDGSYIKSFGNYPKYYSEGNLALVKGENVIYKNDKIYIINSVGIPILKEYSLDGDLLNFYELESEFFNPELNYFQNSPFDSSPMNQILTLATDRNKNDGIFYLSYVNFSEENPEKPEDFFRLMIMKVDLKNRVIKESELVGPWHYYELRTLIPQVNQDTLSILIRGTDENLYLKKVTFD
;
A
#
# COMPACT_ATOMS: atom_id res chain seq x y z
N MET A 1 66.37 -0.56 33.77
CA MET A 1 65.83 0.53 32.94
C MET A 1 65.70 0.07 31.49
N LYS A 2 64.48 -0.20 31.06
CA LYS A 2 63.90 0.20 29.76
C LYS A 2 62.48 -0.35 29.73
N ASN A 3 61.53 0.57 29.88
CA ASN A 3 60.10 0.35 29.70
C ASN A 3 59.83 -0.08 28.26
N PHE A 4 59.05 -1.15 28.09
CA PHE A 4 58.17 -1.26 26.94
C PHE A 4 56.79 -1.65 27.44
N VAL A 5 55.95 -0.63 27.56
CA VAL A 5 54.50 -0.75 27.68
C VAL A 5 54.02 -1.30 26.34
N CYS A 6 53.76 -2.61 26.27
CA CYS A 6 52.96 -3.17 25.19
C CYS A 6 51.50 -3.13 25.64
N PHE A 7 50.83 -2.10 25.17
CA PHE A 7 49.39 -1.89 25.19
C PHE A 7 48.70 -3.11 24.56
N PHE A 8 48.23 -4.07 25.37
CA PHE A 8 47.40 -5.18 24.91
C PHE A 8 45.96 -4.68 24.78
N ILE A 9 45.67 -3.94 23.71
CA ILE A 9 44.30 -3.82 23.19
C ILE A 9 44.05 -5.12 22.43
N LEU A 10 43.51 -6.11 23.14
CA LEU A 10 42.73 -7.18 22.52
C LEU A 10 41.46 -6.52 21.99
N CYS A 11 41.54 -5.97 20.78
CA CYS A 11 40.37 -5.74 19.94
C CYS A 11 39.69 -7.10 19.82
N LEU A 12 38.56 -7.24 20.52
CA LEU A 12 37.53 -8.20 20.24
C LEU A 12 37.04 -7.93 18.81
N ILE A 13 37.76 -8.48 17.84
CA ILE A 13 37.28 -8.64 16.47
C ILE A 13 36.24 -9.75 16.57
N GLY A 14 35.03 -9.37 16.97
CA GLY A 14 33.83 -10.10 16.62
C GLY A 14 33.70 -10.03 15.11
N CYS A 15 34.36 -10.95 14.40
CA CYS A 15 33.99 -11.32 13.05
C CYS A 15 32.62 -12.00 13.13
N THR A 16 31.55 -11.20 13.21
CA THR A 16 30.28 -11.63 12.63
C THR A 16 30.52 -11.65 11.13
N LYS A 17 31.01 -12.79 10.63
CA LYS A 17 30.74 -13.21 9.26
C LYS A 17 29.22 -13.20 9.14
N TYR A 18 28.67 -12.09 8.65
CA TYR A 18 27.51 -12.18 7.78
C TYR A 18 28.02 -13.00 6.61
N GLU A 19 27.80 -14.32 6.66
CA GLU A 19 27.76 -15.11 5.44
C GLU A 19 26.66 -14.46 4.61
N ILE A 20 27.09 -13.67 3.62
CA ILE A 20 26.25 -13.25 2.52
C ILE A 20 26.00 -14.55 1.77
N THR A 21 25.00 -15.31 2.21
CA THR A 21 24.39 -16.34 1.39
C THR A 21 23.91 -15.60 0.15
N GLU A 22 24.48 -15.93 -1.01
CA GLU A 22 23.92 -15.47 -2.28
C GLU A 22 22.41 -15.78 -2.24
N PRO A 23 21.53 -14.81 -2.51
CA PRO A 23 20.11 -15.10 -2.48
C PRO A 23 19.83 -16.18 -3.53
N GLU A 24 19.29 -17.33 -3.11
CA GLU A 24 18.74 -18.30 -4.05
C GLU A 24 17.60 -17.62 -4.82
N ASP A 25 17.69 -17.67 -6.15
CA ASP A 25 16.75 -17.04 -7.07
C ASP A 25 15.32 -17.60 -6.91
N PHE A 26 14.32 -16.81 -7.28
CA PHE A 26 12.93 -17.25 -7.27
C PHE A 26 12.64 -18.15 -8.47
N ILE A 27 11.86 -19.21 -8.27
CA ILE A 27 11.29 -20.01 -9.35
C ILE A 27 10.06 -19.27 -9.90
N LEU A 28 10.07 -18.95 -11.19
CA LEU A 28 8.95 -18.34 -11.89
C LEU A 28 8.01 -19.41 -12.46
N GLU A 29 6.71 -19.28 -12.20
CA GLU A 29 5.66 -20.13 -12.75
C GLU A 29 4.50 -19.29 -13.30
N SER A 30 3.81 -19.82 -14.32
CA SER A 30 2.52 -19.27 -14.71
C SER A 30 1.48 -19.60 -13.65
N GLY A 31 0.78 -18.58 -13.15
CA GLY A 31 -0.35 -18.76 -12.25
C GLY A 31 -1.66 -18.93 -13.01
N LYS A 32 -2.69 -19.39 -12.30
CA LYS A 32 -4.04 -19.54 -12.83
C LYS A 32 -5.09 -18.96 -11.90
N ILE A 33 -5.90 -18.05 -12.44
CA ILE A 33 -7.00 -17.41 -11.71
C ILE A 33 -8.27 -18.26 -11.88
N TYR A 34 -8.91 -18.60 -10.76
CA TYR A 34 -10.20 -19.27 -10.73
C TYR A 34 -11.26 -18.33 -10.18
N PHE A 35 -12.23 -18.01 -11.01
CA PHE A 35 -13.32 -17.12 -10.63
C PHE A 35 -14.42 -17.86 -9.87
N HIS A 36 -14.83 -17.32 -8.72
CA HIS A 36 -15.87 -17.92 -7.87
C HIS A 36 -17.18 -17.15 -7.91
N ASP A 37 -17.11 -15.82 -7.79
CA ASP A 37 -18.29 -14.99 -7.53
C ASP A 37 -18.07 -13.55 -8.00
N SER A 38 -19.16 -12.83 -8.33
CA SER A 38 -19.16 -11.42 -8.71
C SER A 38 -20.41 -10.73 -8.18
N ILE A 39 -20.21 -9.75 -7.31
CA ILE A 39 -21.28 -9.06 -6.61
C ILE A 39 -21.32 -7.61 -7.06
N ALA A 40 -22.42 -7.20 -7.70
CA ALA A 40 -22.64 -5.79 -8.04
C ALA A 40 -22.93 -5.00 -6.76
N LEU A 41 -22.24 -3.88 -6.55
CA LEU A 41 -22.50 -2.99 -5.44
C LEU A 41 -23.62 -2.02 -5.78
N ASP A 42 -24.59 -1.84 -4.87
CA ASP A 42 -25.68 -0.89 -5.06
C ASP A 42 -25.20 0.55 -4.83
N GLU A 43 -24.71 1.16 -5.90
CA GLU A 43 -24.21 2.54 -5.93
C GLU A 43 -25.35 3.59 -5.97
N LYS A 44 -26.63 3.21 -5.86
CA LYS A 44 -27.74 4.20 -5.92
C LYS A 44 -27.55 5.34 -4.91
N GLY A 45 -27.60 6.57 -5.42
CA GLY A 45 -27.38 7.79 -4.63
C GLY A 45 -25.91 8.10 -4.31
N SER A 46 -24.96 7.33 -4.83
CA SER A 46 -23.52 7.54 -4.64
C SER A 46 -22.77 7.05 -5.88
N SER A 47 -22.62 7.90 -6.90
CA SER A 47 -21.86 7.53 -8.11
C SER A 47 -20.37 7.74 -7.87
N PHE A 48 -19.59 6.66 -7.85
CA PHE A 48 -18.15 6.73 -7.62
C PHE A 48 -17.39 6.58 -8.92
N ASN A 49 -16.64 7.61 -9.32
CA ASN A 49 -15.68 7.43 -10.41
C ASN A 49 -14.49 6.57 -9.95
N PHE A 50 -14.12 6.64 -8.67
CA PHE A 50 -13.00 5.91 -8.08
C PHE A 50 -13.37 5.41 -6.69
N VAL A 51 -12.83 4.25 -6.33
CA VAL A 51 -12.91 3.71 -4.96
C VAL A 51 -11.56 3.85 -4.27
N PHE A 52 -11.56 4.34 -3.04
CA PHE A 52 -10.36 4.49 -2.24
C PHE A 52 -10.42 3.69 -0.94
N ASN A 53 -9.26 3.16 -0.54
CA ASN A 53 -9.03 2.37 0.67
C ASN A 53 -10.11 1.30 0.97
N PRO A 54 -10.47 0.43 0.01
CA PRO A 54 -11.42 -0.64 0.26
C PRO A 54 -10.86 -1.60 1.29
N LYS A 55 -11.65 -1.90 2.32
CA LYS A 55 -11.29 -2.85 3.37
C LYS A 55 -12.44 -3.81 3.62
N ILE A 56 -12.10 -5.10 3.64
CA ILE A 56 -13.07 -6.16 3.94
C ILE A 56 -12.99 -6.47 5.43
N TYR A 57 -14.15 -6.40 6.09
CA TYR A 57 -14.35 -6.81 7.47
C TYR A 57 -15.46 -7.84 7.51
N GLN A 58 -15.10 -9.12 7.72
CA GLN A 58 -16.06 -10.22 7.70
C GLN A 58 -16.88 -10.21 6.39
N ASP A 59 -18.22 -10.06 6.50
CA ASP A 59 -19.16 -10.01 5.38
C ASP A 59 -19.44 -8.58 4.88
N SER A 60 -18.59 -7.60 5.24
CA SER A 60 -18.79 -6.19 4.87
C SER A 60 -17.58 -5.59 4.17
N LEU A 61 -17.85 -4.66 3.25
CA LEU A 61 -16.84 -3.87 2.54
C LEU A 61 -17.01 -2.40 2.91
N LEU A 62 -15.94 -1.82 3.44
CA LEU A 62 -15.82 -0.39 3.74
C LEU A 62 -15.07 0.29 2.60
N VAL A 63 -15.63 1.38 2.04
CA VAL A 63 -15.00 2.15 0.95
C VAL A 63 -15.17 3.65 1.14
N PHE A 64 -14.22 4.44 0.63
CA PHE A 64 -14.43 5.86 0.36
C PHE A 64 -14.92 6.02 -1.08
N GLY A 65 -16.03 6.72 -1.24
CA GLY A 65 -16.78 6.73 -2.49
C GLY A 65 -16.63 8.01 -3.31
N ASP A 66 -16.64 9.17 -2.68
CA ASP A 66 -16.44 10.44 -3.36
C ASP A 66 -14.95 10.82 -3.30
N GLY A 67 -14.34 11.25 -4.42
CA GLY A 67 -12.95 11.74 -4.41
C GLY A 67 -12.69 12.95 -3.50
N SER A 68 -13.74 13.48 -2.84
CA SER A 68 -13.68 14.45 -1.75
C SER A 68 -13.35 13.82 -0.39
N PHE A 69 -13.40 12.50 -0.27
CA PHE A 69 -13.18 11.73 0.96
C PHE A 69 -14.04 12.27 2.10
N SER A 70 -15.29 12.60 1.79
CA SER A 70 -16.26 13.18 2.71
C SER A 70 -17.25 12.15 3.22
N THR A 71 -17.35 11.02 2.54
CA THR A 71 -18.27 9.92 2.86
C THR A 71 -17.57 8.58 2.86
N ILE A 72 -18.00 7.71 3.77
CA ILE A 72 -17.55 6.33 3.89
C ILE A 72 -18.77 5.44 3.76
N HIS A 73 -18.70 4.47 2.87
CA HIS A 73 -19.81 3.58 2.56
C HIS A 73 -19.50 2.17 3.02
N LEU A 74 -20.50 1.53 3.62
CA LEU A 74 -20.45 0.15 4.05
C LEU A 74 -21.40 -0.68 3.19
N TYR A 75 -20.89 -1.75 2.59
CA TYR A 75 -21.62 -2.65 1.71
C TYR A 75 -21.66 -4.07 2.26
N ASN A 76 -22.75 -4.79 2.03
CA ASN A 76 -22.87 -6.21 2.34
C ASN A 76 -22.24 -7.06 1.22
N LEU A 77 -21.33 -7.97 1.57
CA LEU A 77 -20.58 -8.82 0.63
C LEU A 77 -21.32 -10.09 0.17
N LYS A 78 -22.61 -10.22 0.48
CA LYS A 78 -23.48 -11.29 -0.02
C LYS A 78 -24.53 -10.73 -0.98
N SER A 79 -25.13 -9.60 -0.64
CA SER A 79 -26.19 -8.97 -1.45
C SER A 79 -25.70 -7.81 -2.33
N GLY A 80 -24.52 -7.24 -2.05
CA GLY A 80 -24.05 -6.01 -2.68
C GLY A 80 -24.78 -4.74 -2.22
N SER A 81 -25.76 -4.87 -1.33
CA SER A 81 -26.56 -3.74 -0.85
C SER A 81 -25.75 -2.83 0.06
N LYS A 82 -25.97 -1.52 -0.07
CA LYS A 82 -25.44 -0.51 0.85
C LYS A 82 -26.11 -0.66 2.22
N ILE A 83 -25.31 -0.88 3.26
CA ILE A 83 -25.74 -1.02 4.65
C ILE A 83 -25.86 0.37 5.29
N GLN A 84 -24.81 1.18 5.17
CA GLN A 84 -24.67 2.45 5.87
C GLN A 84 -23.75 3.41 5.12
N MET A 85 -23.94 4.71 5.35
CA MET A 85 -23.02 5.77 4.95
C MET A 85 -22.66 6.58 6.19
N TYR A 86 -21.39 6.88 6.36
CA TYR A 86 -20.89 7.83 7.35
C TYR A 86 -20.53 9.12 6.60
N SER A 87 -21.15 10.23 6.96
CA SER A 87 -20.90 11.54 6.36
C SER A 87 -20.49 12.57 7.41
N TYR A 88 -19.69 13.56 6.98
CA TYR A 88 -19.37 14.73 7.80
C TYR A 88 -20.61 15.55 8.22
N LEU A 89 -21.73 15.37 7.50
CA LEU A 89 -23.00 16.05 7.77
C LEU A 89 -23.84 15.37 8.86
N ASP A 90 -23.49 14.15 9.25
CA ASP A 90 -24.31 13.35 10.16
C ASP A 90 -24.11 13.73 11.64
N ASP A 91 -23.03 14.45 11.97
CA ASP A 91 -22.79 14.97 13.32
C ASP A 91 -22.94 16.51 13.37
N ILE A 92 -24.05 16.95 13.95
CA ILE A 92 -24.39 18.37 14.12
C ILE A 92 -23.52 19.02 15.21
N ASN A 93 -23.00 18.24 16.15
CA ASN A 93 -22.32 18.73 17.34
C ASN A 93 -20.79 18.83 17.16
N TYR A 94 -20.23 18.15 16.16
CA TYR A 94 -18.82 18.25 15.82
C TYR A 94 -18.64 18.39 14.30
N PRO A 95 -18.31 19.59 13.78
CA PRO A 95 -18.13 19.79 12.35
C PRO A 95 -16.87 19.06 11.90
N LEU A 96 -17.05 17.85 11.37
CA LEU A 96 -16.00 17.15 10.67
C LEU A 96 -15.52 18.04 9.50
N PRO A 97 -14.20 18.08 9.23
CA PRO A 97 -13.70 18.84 8.09
C PRO A 97 -14.36 18.32 6.80
N LYS A 98 -14.90 19.26 6.02
CA LYS A 98 -15.63 18.98 4.76
C LYS A 98 -14.84 18.13 3.74
N THR A 99 -13.52 18.07 3.89
CA THR A 99 -12.61 17.32 3.03
C THR A 99 -11.45 16.74 3.84
N GLY A 100 -10.81 15.71 3.29
CA GLY A 100 -9.45 15.34 3.67
C GLY A 100 -9.32 14.13 4.60
N PHE A 101 -10.34 13.28 4.73
CA PHE A 101 -10.07 11.91 5.19
C PHE A 101 -9.18 11.21 4.14
N SER A 102 -8.25 10.39 4.59
CA SER A 102 -7.17 9.83 3.76
C SER A 102 -7.12 8.32 3.83
N ASN A 103 -7.50 7.76 4.98
CA ASN A 103 -7.67 6.33 5.21
C ASN A 103 -8.56 6.11 6.44
N SER A 104 -9.06 4.89 6.62
CA SER A 104 -9.84 4.48 7.79
C SER A 104 -9.56 3.04 8.14
N PHE A 105 -9.76 2.66 9.40
CA PHE A 105 -9.89 1.25 9.75
C PHE A 105 -10.84 1.03 10.93
N ILE A 106 -11.37 -0.19 11.02
CA ILE A 106 -12.17 -0.64 12.15
C ILE A 106 -11.27 -1.48 13.07
N LYS A 107 -11.32 -1.20 14.36
CA LYS A 107 -10.68 -2.02 15.39
C LYS A 107 -11.57 -2.05 16.62
N SER A 108 -11.90 -3.27 17.06
CA SER A 108 -12.92 -3.52 18.09
C SER A 108 -14.24 -2.85 17.66
N ASP A 109 -14.84 -2.00 18.50
CA ASP A 109 -16.13 -1.35 18.22
C ASP A 109 -16.00 0.11 17.77
N SER A 110 -14.84 0.46 17.20
CA SER A 110 -14.55 1.84 16.79
C SER A 110 -14.05 1.93 15.35
N LEU A 111 -14.56 2.92 14.64
CA LEU A 111 -14.06 3.37 13.34
C LEU A 111 -13.07 4.51 13.57
N LYS A 112 -11.85 4.35 13.06
CA LYS A 112 -10.79 5.36 13.15
C LYS A 112 -10.56 5.97 11.78
N LEU A 113 -10.66 7.29 11.69
CA LEU A 113 -10.57 8.06 10.45
C LEU A 113 -9.36 8.98 10.49
N LEU A 114 -8.42 8.78 9.57
CA LEU A 114 -7.25 9.64 9.46
C LEU A 114 -7.55 10.81 8.53
N ASN A 115 -7.32 12.03 9.00
CA ASN A 115 -7.30 13.23 8.18
C ASN A 115 -5.87 13.74 8.01
N PHE A 116 -5.35 13.63 6.78
CA PHE A 116 -3.97 14.00 6.46
C PHE A 116 -3.77 15.53 6.42
N MET A 117 -4.83 16.30 6.16
CA MET A 117 -4.77 17.78 6.09
C MET A 117 -4.67 18.39 7.48
N THR A 118 -5.43 17.86 8.44
CA THR A 118 -5.46 18.35 9.83
C THR A 118 -4.50 17.59 10.75
N ASN A 119 -3.85 16.53 10.26
CA ASN A 119 -3.02 15.60 11.02
C ASN A 119 -3.76 15.09 12.26
N LYS A 120 -5.01 14.65 12.09
CA LYS A 120 -5.85 14.13 13.17
C LYS A 120 -6.38 12.74 12.86
N ILE A 121 -6.52 11.94 13.91
CA ILE A 121 -7.32 10.71 13.89
C ILE A 121 -8.62 11.00 14.61
N TYR A 122 -9.75 10.92 13.90
CA TYR A 122 -11.07 11.00 14.50
C TYR A 122 -11.58 9.60 14.80
N ILE A 123 -12.22 9.42 15.95
CA ILE A 123 -12.68 8.11 16.42
C ILE A 123 -14.19 8.17 16.61
N PHE A 124 -14.88 7.22 15.99
CA PHE A 124 -16.32 7.05 16.04
C PHE A 124 -16.67 5.68 16.59
N SER A 125 -17.84 5.57 17.23
CA SER A 125 -18.50 4.28 17.42
C SER A 125 -18.92 3.72 16.06
N ILE A 126 -19.11 2.41 15.95
CA ILE A 126 -19.73 1.82 14.73
C ILE A 126 -21.13 2.39 14.47
N GLY A 127 -21.83 2.83 15.53
CA GLY A 127 -23.12 3.52 15.46
C GLY A 127 -23.06 4.98 15.02
N SER A 128 -21.89 5.46 14.57
CA SER A 128 -21.63 6.83 14.09
C SER A 128 -21.49 7.91 15.16
N ASP A 129 -21.46 7.58 16.45
CA ASP A 129 -21.24 8.59 17.48
C ASP A 129 -19.78 9.04 17.51
N PHE A 130 -19.53 10.34 17.48
CA PHE A 130 -18.18 10.87 17.71
C PHE A 130 -17.73 10.59 19.15
N LEU A 131 -16.55 9.97 19.29
CA LEU A 131 -15.99 9.61 20.60
C LEU A 131 -14.90 10.60 21.03
N ASN A 132 -13.89 10.82 20.19
CA ASN A 132 -12.80 11.77 20.41
C ASN A 132 -11.93 11.97 19.15
N ASP A 133 -10.98 12.90 19.22
CA ASP A 133 -9.91 13.06 18.23
C ASP A 133 -8.52 13.05 18.86
N ILE A 134 -7.53 12.58 18.08
CA ILE A 134 -6.11 12.53 18.45
C ILE A 134 -5.36 13.42 17.46
N LYS A 135 -4.63 14.40 17.98
CA LYS A 135 -3.76 15.26 17.17
C LYS A 135 -2.38 14.64 17.03
N LEU A 136 -1.96 14.40 15.78
CA LEU A 136 -0.65 13.85 15.45
C LEU A 136 0.40 14.96 15.44
N GLN A 137 1.47 14.75 16.20
CA GLN A 137 2.60 15.68 16.28
C GLN A 137 3.60 15.36 15.17
N VAL A 138 3.44 15.98 14.00
CA VAL A 138 4.35 15.75 12.87
C VAL A 138 5.75 16.32 13.22
N PRO A 139 6.85 15.56 13.04
CA PRO A 139 8.16 15.88 13.62
C PRO A 139 8.82 17.12 13.00
N GLU A 140 8.55 17.41 11.73
CA GLU A 140 9.18 18.51 10.99
C GLU A 140 8.17 19.26 10.13
N ASN A 141 8.44 20.55 9.88
CA ASN A 141 7.59 21.39 9.04
C ASN A 141 7.52 20.92 7.58
N SER A 142 8.52 20.18 7.10
CA SER A 142 8.57 19.57 5.76
C SER A 142 7.90 18.20 5.69
N THR A 143 7.60 17.56 6.82
CA THR A 143 6.98 16.24 6.83
C THR A 143 5.46 16.35 6.71
N ARG A 144 4.85 15.49 5.91
CA ARG A 144 3.39 15.39 5.74
C ARG A 144 2.98 13.93 5.71
N LEU A 145 1.77 13.66 6.18
CA LEU A 145 1.15 12.36 5.95
C LEU A 145 0.82 12.20 4.46
N ASN A 146 0.93 10.98 3.94
CA ASN A 146 0.51 10.72 2.56
C ASN A 146 -1.00 10.88 2.39
N PHE A 147 -1.43 11.10 1.14
CA PHE A 147 -2.85 11.28 0.82
C PHE A 147 -3.66 9.98 0.97
N GLN A 148 -3.04 8.84 0.66
CA GLN A 148 -3.59 7.50 0.86
C GLN A 148 -2.61 6.67 1.67
N PRO A 149 -2.35 7.08 2.91
CA PRO A 149 -1.27 6.54 3.68
C PRO A 149 -1.62 5.12 4.12
N PHE A 150 -0.63 4.26 4.29
CA PHE A 150 -0.81 3.14 5.22
C PHE A 150 -1.23 3.70 6.57
N PHE A 151 -2.26 3.12 7.19
CA PHE A 151 -2.77 3.60 8.46
C PHE A 151 -3.34 2.44 9.27
N GLU A 152 -2.60 2.04 10.31
CA GLU A 152 -2.99 0.97 11.21
C GLU A 152 -2.57 1.25 12.65
N GLN A 153 -3.30 0.65 13.59
CA GLN A 153 -2.91 0.60 15.00
C GLN A 153 -2.45 -0.80 15.36
N ILE A 154 -1.15 -0.93 15.62
CA ILE A 154 -0.50 -2.18 16.04
C ILE A 154 -0.06 -1.98 17.49
N ASN A 155 -0.55 -2.84 18.38
CA ASN A 155 -0.43 -2.65 19.83
C ASN A 155 -0.94 -1.25 20.24
N ASP A 156 -0.10 -0.47 20.93
CA ASP A 156 -0.39 0.88 21.42
C ASP A 156 0.15 2.01 20.53
N TYR A 157 0.54 1.69 19.29
CA TYR A 157 1.12 2.65 18.36
C TYR A 157 0.34 2.72 17.05
N TYR A 158 0.31 3.91 16.47
CA TYR A 158 -0.16 4.15 15.11
C TYR A 158 1.02 4.17 14.15
N TYR A 159 0.91 3.40 13.08
CA TYR A 159 1.88 3.36 11.98
C TYR A 159 1.23 4.02 10.79
N ILE A 160 1.84 5.11 10.32
CA ILE A 160 1.24 5.98 9.30
C ILE A 160 2.28 6.28 8.22
N SER A 161 1.92 6.07 6.95
CA SER A 161 2.79 6.51 5.85
C SER A 161 2.91 8.03 5.79
N GLN A 162 4.09 8.50 5.43
CA GLN A 162 4.40 9.91 5.28
C GLN A 162 5.27 10.16 4.05
N ARG A 163 5.43 11.45 3.73
CA ARG A 163 6.38 11.98 2.76
C ARG A 163 7.04 13.24 3.30
N MET A 164 8.10 13.65 2.63
CA MET A 164 8.69 14.98 2.80
C MET A 164 8.33 15.88 1.62
N ASP A 165 7.82 17.07 1.90
CA ASP A 165 7.53 18.11 0.92
C ASP A 165 8.80 18.97 0.69
N LEU A 166 9.79 18.37 0.02
CA LEU A 166 11.04 18.98 -0.42
C LEU A 166 11.14 18.83 -1.96
N PRO A 167 12.17 19.41 -2.62
CA PRO A 167 12.47 19.04 -4.01
C PRO A 167 12.60 17.52 -4.14
N ILE A 168 11.98 16.93 -5.17
CA ILE A 168 11.68 15.48 -5.25
C ILE A 168 12.88 14.58 -4.96
N LYS A 169 14.05 14.87 -5.54
CA LYS A 169 15.30 14.14 -5.25
C LYS A 169 15.65 14.15 -3.76
N LYS A 170 15.54 15.32 -3.11
CA LYS A 170 15.81 15.50 -1.68
C LYS A 170 14.77 14.77 -0.83
N SER A 171 13.49 14.81 -1.23
CA SER A 171 12.42 14.04 -0.57
C SER A 171 12.71 12.55 -0.54
N PHE A 172 13.24 11.96 -1.62
CA PHE A 172 13.58 10.53 -1.64
C PHE A 172 14.85 10.19 -0.84
N LEU A 173 15.84 11.10 -0.81
CA LEU A 173 17.09 10.89 -0.06
C LEU A 173 16.90 10.99 1.45
N GLU A 174 16.12 11.97 1.90
CA GLU A 174 15.96 12.30 3.32
C GLU A 174 14.68 11.68 3.91
N GLY A 175 13.66 11.48 3.07
CA GLY A 175 12.35 11.00 3.48
C GLY A 175 12.34 9.57 4.01
N LYS A 176 11.50 9.37 5.02
CA LYS A 176 11.13 8.05 5.55
C LYS A 176 9.69 7.76 5.19
N MET A 177 9.39 6.51 4.82
CA MET A 177 8.07 6.08 4.36
C MET A 177 7.06 5.96 5.50
N ILE A 178 7.47 5.48 6.68
CA ILE A 178 6.56 5.18 7.80
C ILE A 178 6.94 5.99 9.03
N SER A 179 5.94 6.55 9.70
CA SER A 179 6.06 7.15 11.04
C SER A 179 5.27 6.39 12.08
N ILE A 180 5.83 6.36 13.29
CA ILE A 180 5.25 5.75 14.48
C ILE A 180 4.81 6.85 15.43
N TYR A 181 3.55 6.79 15.84
CA TYR A 181 2.97 7.68 16.84
C TYR A 181 2.44 6.87 18.02
N ALA A 182 2.58 7.37 19.24
CA ALA A 182 1.90 6.79 20.39
C ALA A 182 0.39 7.04 20.33
N LYS A 183 -0.35 6.37 21.21
CA LYS A 183 -1.81 6.50 21.36
C LYS A 183 -2.31 7.93 21.57
N ASP A 184 -1.49 8.80 22.16
CA ASP A 184 -1.81 10.21 22.38
C ASP A 184 -1.48 11.12 21.18
N GLY A 185 -0.91 10.55 20.11
CA GLY A 185 -0.50 11.26 18.91
C GLY A 185 0.91 11.85 18.96
N SER A 186 1.67 11.64 20.04
CA SER A 186 3.07 12.02 20.10
C SER A 186 3.90 11.21 19.09
N TYR A 187 4.81 11.87 18.40
CA TYR A 187 5.72 11.22 17.45
C TYR A 187 6.83 10.48 18.18
N ILE A 188 7.16 9.29 17.70
CA ILE A 188 8.22 8.43 18.27
C ILE A 188 9.43 8.38 17.33
N LYS A 189 9.24 7.87 16.11
CA LYS A 189 10.29 7.72 15.09
C LYS A 189 9.72 7.49 13.70
N SER A 190 10.57 7.54 12.68
CA SER A 190 10.24 7.15 11.31
C SER A 190 11.27 6.18 10.74
N PHE A 191 10.85 5.32 9.82
CA PHE A 191 11.71 4.35 9.14
C PHE A 191 11.24 4.08 7.70
N GLY A 192 12.00 3.23 6.99
CA GLY A 192 11.72 2.85 5.61
C GLY A 192 12.29 3.85 4.61
N ASN A 193 13.43 3.51 4.02
CA ASN A 193 14.07 4.36 3.01
C ASN A 193 13.49 4.09 1.62
N TYR A 194 13.34 5.15 0.83
CA TYR A 194 13.06 5.03 -0.60
C TYR A 194 14.19 4.29 -1.33
N PRO A 195 13.87 3.60 -2.45
CA PRO A 195 14.91 3.00 -3.29
C PRO A 195 15.90 4.06 -3.77
N LYS A 196 17.20 3.71 -3.78
CA LYS A 196 18.28 4.64 -4.13
C LYS A 196 18.07 5.28 -5.50
N TYR A 197 17.65 4.49 -6.48
CA TYR A 197 17.46 4.93 -7.86
C TYR A 197 16.34 5.97 -8.02
N TYR A 198 15.39 6.10 -7.08
CA TYR A 198 14.41 7.20 -7.07
C TYR A 198 15.08 8.58 -6.92
N SER A 199 16.30 8.62 -6.39
CA SER A 199 17.09 9.84 -6.23
C SER A 199 18.12 10.09 -7.35
N GLU A 200 18.23 9.17 -8.31
CA GLU A 200 19.25 9.22 -9.36
C GLU A 200 18.78 10.01 -10.60
N GLY A 201 17.48 9.98 -10.91
CA GLY A 201 16.87 10.77 -11.99
C GLY A 201 16.25 12.09 -11.54
N ASN A 202 15.76 12.88 -12.51
CA ASN A 202 15.14 14.18 -12.24
C ASN A 202 13.74 14.00 -11.63
N LEU A 203 12.81 13.32 -12.31
CA LEU A 203 11.44 13.09 -11.85
C LEU A 203 10.86 11.80 -12.48
N ALA A 204 10.27 10.92 -11.68
CA ALA A 204 9.49 9.75 -12.14
C ALA A 204 8.08 9.80 -11.56
N LEU A 205 7.07 9.40 -12.33
CA LEU A 205 5.67 9.33 -11.88
C LEU A 205 5.45 8.06 -11.05
N VAL A 206 5.55 8.19 -9.73
CA VAL A 206 5.60 7.04 -8.83
C VAL A 206 4.53 7.13 -7.75
N LYS A 207 3.75 6.06 -7.58
CA LYS A 207 2.96 5.88 -6.36
C LYS A 207 3.91 5.75 -5.17
N GLY A 208 3.66 6.52 -4.10
CA GLY A 208 4.62 6.68 -3.01
C GLY A 208 4.97 5.39 -2.26
N GLU A 209 4.03 4.45 -2.13
CA GLU A 209 4.20 3.29 -1.26
C GLU A 209 3.20 2.14 -1.52
N ASN A 210 3.64 0.93 -1.16
CA ASN A 210 2.79 -0.24 -0.96
C ASN A 210 3.26 -0.93 0.32
N VAL A 211 2.45 -0.83 1.39
CA VAL A 211 2.84 -1.23 2.74
C VAL A 211 1.76 -2.12 3.35
N ILE A 212 2.16 -3.20 4.02
CA ILE A 212 1.26 -4.03 4.80
C ILE A 212 1.88 -4.44 6.14
N TYR A 213 1.03 -4.80 7.09
CA TYR A 213 1.40 -5.44 8.34
C TYR A 213 1.03 -6.92 8.33
N LYS A 214 1.97 -7.80 8.70
CA LYS A 214 1.77 -9.26 8.81
C LYS A 214 2.78 -9.85 9.79
N ASN A 215 2.36 -10.79 10.64
CA ASN A 215 3.24 -11.56 11.54
C ASN A 215 4.21 -10.70 12.36
N ASP A 216 3.70 -9.66 13.03
CA ASP A 216 4.49 -8.71 13.83
C ASP A 216 5.59 -7.98 13.05
N LYS A 217 5.42 -7.84 11.72
CA LYS A 217 6.37 -7.20 10.81
C LYS A 217 5.67 -6.27 9.84
N ILE A 218 6.41 -5.26 9.37
CA ILE A 218 5.97 -4.35 8.31
C ILE A 218 6.70 -4.71 7.03
N TYR A 219 5.93 -4.93 5.97
CA TYR A 219 6.45 -5.21 4.63
C TYR A 219 6.21 -4.01 3.73
N ILE A 220 7.24 -3.59 3.00
CA ILE A 220 7.17 -2.46 2.08
C ILE A 220 7.75 -2.90 0.73
N ILE A 221 7.00 -2.67 -0.34
CA ILE A 221 7.49 -2.86 -1.71
C ILE A 221 7.48 -1.52 -2.47
N ASN A 222 8.54 -1.28 -3.25
CA ASN A 222 8.58 -0.13 -4.15
C ASN A 222 7.57 -0.26 -5.29
N SER A 223 7.16 0.88 -5.85
CA SER A 223 6.17 0.90 -6.91
C SER A 223 6.76 0.77 -8.31
N VAL A 224 7.97 1.27 -8.55
CA VAL A 224 8.63 1.18 -9.87
C VAL A 224 10.10 0.78 -9.70
N GLY A 225 10.78 0.43 -10.79
CA GLY A 225 12.12 -0.13 -10.73
C GLY A 225 12.10 -1.60 -10.38
N ILE A 226 13.28 -2.17 -10.13
CA ILE A 226 13.42 -3.55 -9.65
C ILE A 226 12.52 -3.76 -8.42
N PRO A 227 11.53 -4.68 -8.46
CA PRO A 227 10.66 -4.95 -7.33
C PRO A 227 11.44 -5.53 -6.15
N ILE A 228 11.45 -4.83 -5.01
CA ILE A 228 12.13 -5.27 -3.79
C ILE A 228 11.16 -5.20 -2.61
N LEU A 229 10.77 -6.37 -2.10
CA LEU A 229 9.99 -6.49 -0.88
C LEU A 229 10.92 -6.41 0.33
N LYS A 230 10.81 -5.35 1.12
CA LYS A 230 11.60 -5.13 2.33
C LYS A 230 10.78 -5.50 3.56
N GLU A 231 11.39 -6.24 4.48
CA GLU A 231 10.82 -6.66 5.75
C GLU A 231 11.43 -5.85 6.90
N TYR A 232 10.60 -5.22 7.71
CA TYR A 232 11.00 -4.43 8.87
C TYR A 232 10.40 -4.97 10.16
N SER A 233 11.16 -4.86 11.25
CA SER A 233 10.63 -4.99 12.61
C SER A 233 9.63 -3.85 12.91
N LEU A 234 8.80 -4.01 13.95
CA LEU A 234 7.95 -2.93 14.45
C LEU A 234 8.76 -1.72 14.96
N ASP A 235 10.02 -1.94 15.30
CA ASP A 235 10.96 -0.90 15.66
C ASP A 235 11.58 -0.18 14.45
N GLY A 236 11.29 -0.63 13.23
CA GLY A 236 11.76 -0.02 12.00
C GLY A 236 13.15 -0.47 11.56
N ASP A 237 13.70 -1.53 12.18
CA ASP A 237 14.95 -2.15 11.73
C ASP A 237 14.67 -2.98 10.48
N LEU A 238 15.48 -2.80 9.44
CA LEU A 238 15.42 -3.63 8.24
C LEU A 238 15.94 -5.03 8.57
N LEU A 239 15.09 -6.04 8.42
CA LEU A 239 15.41 -7.44 8.74
C LEU A 239 15.85 -8.20 7.48
N ASN A 240 15.09 -8.06 6.40
CA ASN A 240 15.31 -8.77 5.13
C ASN A 240 14.92 -7.90 3.94
N PHE A 241 15.44 -8.25 2.76
CA PHE A 241 14.96 -7.74 1.47
C PHE A 241 14.93 -8.88 0.45
N TYR A 242 13.90 -8.88 -0.38
CA TYR A 242 13.67 -9.90 -1.40
C TYR A 242 13.51 -9.18 -2.74
N GLU A 243 14.48 -9.35 -3.63
CA GLU A 243 14.33 -8.96 -5.03
C GLU A 243 13.37 -9.95 -5.70
N LEU A 244 12.28 -9.43 -6.28
CA LEU A 244 11.24 -10.24 -6.88
C LEU A 244 11.41 -10.20 -8.39
N GLU A 245 11.84 -11.33 -8.94
CA GLU A 245 11.88 -11.54 -10.38
C GLU A 245 10.48 -11.62 -10.97
N SER A 246 10.35 -11.28 -12.23
CA SER A 246 9.07 -11.31 -12.95
C SER A 246 9.32 -11.58 -14.43
N GLU A 247 8.44 -12.38 -15.03
CA GLU A 247 8.43 -12.63 -16.46
C GLU A 247 7.88 -11.41 -17.24
N PHE A 248 6.99 -10.63 -16.61
CA PHE A 248 6.25 -9.55 -17.28
C PHE A 248 6.61 -8.15 -16.78
N PHE A 249 7.19 -8.00 -15.58
CA PHE A 249 7.48 -6.70 -14.99
C PHE A 249 8.82 -6.15 -15.53
N ASN A 250 8.76 -5.23 -16.50
CA ASN A 250 9.94 -4.46 -16.88
C ASN A 250 10.32 -3.45 -15.76
N PRO A 251 11.54 -3.53 -15.18
CA PRO A 251 12.00 -2.62 -14.14
C PRO A 251 12.53 -1.27 -14.66
N GLU A 252 12.54 -1.01 -15.97
CA GLU A 252 13.02 0.25 -16.51
C GLU A 252 12.16 1.44 -16.11
N LEU A 253 12.82 2.59 -15.91
CA LEU A 253 12.21 3.81 -15.40
C LEU A 253 12.17 4.88 -16.49
N ASN A 254 10.97 5.32 -16.81
CA ASN A 254 10.76 6.44 -17.73
C ASN A 254 10.77 7.75 -16.93
N TYR A 255 11.89 8.48 -16.98
CA TYR A 255 12.03 9.78 -16.35
C TYR A 255 11.55 10.91 -17.27
N PHE A 256 11.07 12.00 -16.67
CA PHE A 256 10.76 13.23 -17.40
C PHE A 256 11.58 14.41 -16.89
N GLN A 257 11.75 15.43 -17.74
CA GLN A 257 12.58 16.60 -17.49
C GLN A 257 11.76 17.86 -17.19
N ASN A 258 10.79 18.15 -18.05
CA ASN A 258 10.03 19.41 -18.01
C ASN A 258 8.56 19.20 -17.64
N SER A 259 7.93 18.16 -18.19
CA SER A 259 6.50 17.89 -17.98
C SER A 259 6.26 16.41 -17.68
N PRO A 260 5.44 16.08 -16.66
CA PRO A 260 5.05 14.69 -16.37
C PRO A 260 4.27 14.04 -17.50
N PHE A 261 3.64 14.83 -18.37
CA PHE A 261 2.93 14.34 -19.55
C PHE A 261 3.87 13.85 -20.66
N ASP A 262 5.17 14.15 -20.56
CA ASP A 262 6.19 13.71 -21.51
C ASP A 262 6.72 12.31 -21.15
N SER A 263 6.34 11.78 -19.98
CA SER A 263 6.76 10.45 -19.52
C SER A 263 6.00 9.37 -20.28
N SER A 264 6.72 8.43 -20.87
CA SER A 264 6.12 7.17 -21.34
C SER A 264 5.55 6.38 -20.15
N PRO A 265 4.45 5.64 -20.34
CA PRO A 265 3.97 4.69 -19.33
C PRO A 265 5.05 3.69 -18.96
N MET A 266 5.04 3.22 -17.73
CA MET A 266 6.00 2.25 -17.22
C MET A 266 5.28 1.28 -16.28
N ASN A 267 5.88 0.11 -16.06
CA ASN A 267 5.31 -0.86 -15.16
C ASN A 267 5.34 -0.32 -13.73
N GLN A 268 4.23 -0.52 -13.02
CA GLN A 268 4.06 0.01 -11.67
C GLN A 268 3.27 -0.95 -10.79
N ILE A 269 3.84 -1.30 -9.64
CA ILE A 269 3.16 -2.02 -8.57
C ILE A 269 2.15 -1.08 -7.92
N LEU A 270 0.88 -1.47 -8.05
CA LEU A 270 -0.26 -0.70 -7.59
C LEU A 270 -0.67 -1.05 -6.17
N THR A 271 -0.56 -2.32 -5.76
CA THR A 271 -1.00 -2.78 -4.44
C THR A 271 -0.16 -3.95 -3.94
N LEU A 272 -0.02 -4.03 -2.62
CA LEU A 272 0.48 -5.21 -1.89
C LEU A 272 -0.62 -5.70 -0.94
N ALA A 273 -0.88 -7.01 -0.94
CA ALA A 273 -1.89 -7.66 -0.13
C ALA A 273 -1.41 -9.01 0.42
N THR A 274 -2.06 -9.47 1.49
CA THR A 274 -1.82 -10.78 2.10
C THR A 274 -3.03 -11.18 2.94
N ASP A 275 -3.19 -12.47 3.22
CA ASP A 275 -4.11 -12.92 4.26
C ASP A 275 -3.49 -12.67 5.64
N ARG A 276 -4.03 -11.68 6.36
CA ARG A 276 -3.53 -11.30 7.69
C ARG A 276 -3.79 -12.34 8.77
N ASN A 277 -4.74 -13.25 8.53
CA ASN A 277 -5.09 -14.29 9.51
C ASN A 277 -4.21 -15.53 9.38
N LYS A 278 -3.45 -15.65 8.27
CA LYS A 278 -2.52 -16.74 8.06
C LYS A 278 -1.09 -16.32 8.38
N ASN A 279 -0.43 -17.13 9.19
CA ASN A 279 1.00 -17.03 9.44
C ASN A 279 1.78 -17.80 8.36
N ASP A 280 1.62 -17.38 7.11
CA ASP A 280 2.38 -17.88 5.96
C ASP A 280 3.31 -16.78 5.41
N GLY A 281 4.14 -17.13 4.43
CA GLY A 281 5.00 -16.18 3.70
C GLY A 281 4.41 -15.75 2.37
N ILE A 282 3.08 -15.72 2.24
CA ILE A 282 2.40 -15.51 0.96
C ILE A 282 1.94 -14.06 0.82
N PHE A 283 2.30 -13.45 -0.31
CA PHE A 283 1.95 -12.08 -0.66
C PHE A 283 1.36 -12.03 -2.06
N TYR A 284 0.50 -11.05 -2.30
CA TYR A 284 -0.11 -10.78 -3.59
C TYR A 284 0.19 -9.34 -3.99
N LEU A 285 0.64 -9.15 -5.22
CA LEU A 285 0.91 -7.86 -5.82
C LEU A 285 0.00 -7.68 -7.02
N SER A 286 -0.60 -6.50 -7.16
CA SER A 286 -1.17 -6.09 -8.45
C SER A 286 -0.26 -5.04 -9.07
N TYR A 287 -0.03 -5.16 -10.38
CA TYR A 287 0.81 -4.22 -11.11
C TYR A 287 0.33 -4.05 -12.55
N VAL A 288 0.63 -2.90 -13.12
CA VAL A 288 0.37 -2.62 -14.53
C VAL A 288 1.57 -3.04 -15.36
N ASN A 289 1.30 -3.67 -16.50
CA ASN A 289 2.28 -4.01 -17.51
C ASN A 289 1.92 -3.31 -18.83
N PHE A 290 2.89 -2.63 -19.43
CA PHE A 290 2.82 -2.07 -20.76
C PHE A 290 3.81 -2.83 -21.64
N SER A 291 3.31 -3.65 -22.58
CA SER A 291 4.21 -4.39 -23.49
C SER A 291 5.08 -3.42 -24.29
N GLU A 292 6.36 -3.76 -24.43
CA GLU A 292 7.33 -2.99 -25.22
C GLU A 292 7.14 -3.14 -26.74
N GLU A 293 6.27 -4.06 -27.17
CA GLU A 293 6.08 -4.38 -28.58
C GLU A 293 5.58 -3.20 -29.42
N ASN A 294 4.94 -2.19 -28.82
CA ASN A 294 4.54 -0.96 -29.51
C ASN A 294 4.40 0.25 -28.57
N PRO A 295 5.48 1.03 -28.36
CA PRO A 295 5.47 2.16 -27.42
C PRO A 295 4.60 3.34 -27.87
N GLU A 296 4.15 3.39 -29.13
CA GLU A 296 3.30 4.46 -29.65
C GLU A 296 1.82 4.32 -29.24
N LYS A 297 1.41 3.13 -28.77
CA LYS A 297 0.02 2.83 -28.34
C LYS A 297 -0.01 1.99 -27.06
N PRO A 298 0.51 2.51 -25.94
CA PRO A 298 0.60 1.76 -24.69
C PRO A 298 -0.76 1.26 -24.18
N GLU A 299 -1.86 1.95 -24.52
CA GLU A 299 -3.23 1.54 -24.20
C GLU A 299 -3.60 0.15 -24.75
N ASP A 300 -3.14 -0.19 -25.96
CA ASP A 300 -3.51 -1.41 -26.68
C ASP A 300 -2.83 -2.65 -26.08
N PHE A 301 -1.79 -2.42 -25.27
CA PHE A 301 -0.97 -3.45 -24.64
C PHE A 301 -1.00 -3.39 -23.12
N PHE A 302 -1.86 -2.53 -22.56
CA PHE A 302 -2.08 -2.46 -21.14
C PHE A 302 -2.60 -3.79 -20.61
N ARG A 303 -1.97 -4.28 -19.56
CA ARG A 303 -2.46 -5.40 -18.76
C ARG A 303 -2.38 -5.03 -17.29
N LEU A 304 -3.42 -5.36 -16.54
CA LEU A 304 -3.25 -5.51 -15.10
C LEU A 304 -2.89 -6.95 -14.82
N MET A 305 -1.77 -7.12 -14.13
CA MET A 305 -1.24 -8.40 -13.73
C MET A 305 -1.45 -8.61 -12.24
N ILE A 306 -1.47 -9.89 -11.84
CA ILE A 306 -1.34 -10.29 -10.46
C ILE A 306 -0.12 -11.21 -10.30
N MET A 307 0.63 -10.98 -9.23
CA MET A 307 1.74 -11.80 -8.81
C MET A 307 1.47 -12.37 -7.42
N LYS A 308 1.70 -13.67 -7.22
CA LYS A 308 1.68 -14.35 -5.93
C LYS A 308 3.10 -14.74 -5.60
N VAL A 309 3.57 -14.27 -4.45
CA VAL A 309 4.93 -14.47 -3.97
C VAL A 309 4.87 -15.38 -2.76
N ASP A 310 5.50 -16.55 -2.84
CA ASP A 310 5.73 -17.43 -1.72
C ASP A 310 7.19 -17.30 -1.27
N LEU A 311 7.42 -16.54 -0.19
CA LEU A 311 8.77 -16.31 0.33
C LEU A 311 9.41 -17.58 0.89
N LYS A 312 8.61 -18.55 1.35
CA LYS A 312 9.13 -19.78 1.97
C LYS A 312 9.63 -20.75 0.91
N ASN A 313 8.83 -20.95 -0.13
CA ASN A 313 9.17 -21.87 -1.22
C ASN A 313 9.95 -21.19 -2.35
N ARG A 314 10.16 -19.87 -2.27
CA ARG A 314 10.82 -19.07 -3.31
C ARG A 314 10.15 -19.24 -4.67
N VAL A 315 8.83 -19.21 -4.70
CA VAL A 315 8.04 -19.32 -5.94
C VAL A 315 7.31 -18.00 -6.19
N ILE A 316 7.39 -17.52 -7.42
CA ILE A 316 6.58 -16.40 -7.92
C ILE A 316 5.66 -16.93 -9.01
N LYS A 317 4.38 -16.62 -8.89
CA LYS A 317 3.36 -16.96 -9.88
C LYS A 317 2.72 -15.72 -10.46
N GLU A 318 2.59 -15.65 -11.77
CA GLU A 318 2.04 -14.48 -12.44
C GLU A 318 0.91 -14.83 -13.39
N SER A 319 -0.11 -13.97 -13.45
CA SER A 319 -1.21 -14.09 -14.42
C SER A 319 -1.74 -12.73 -14.78
N GLU A 320 -2.23 -12.60 -16.01
CA GLU A 320 -3.08 -11.48 -16.39
C GLU A 320 -4.39 -11.55 -15.62
N LEU A 321 -4.79 -10.43 -15.04
CA LEU A 321 -6.08 -10.26 -14.37
C LEU A 321 -7.08 -9.58 -15.31
N VAL A 322 -6.66 -8.51 -15.99
CA VAL A 322 -7.45 -7.83 -17.02
C VAL A 322 -6.58 -7.24 -18.13
N GLY A 323 -7.15 -7.10 -19.32
CA GLY A 323 -6.47 -6.60 -20.51
C GLY A 323 -6.81 -5.15 -20.93
N PRO A 324 -6.46 -4.77 -22.18
CA PRO A 324 -6.39 -3.39 -22.67
C PRO A 324 -7.64 -2.53 -22.48
N TRP A 325 -8.83 -3.12 -22.58
CA TRP A 325 -10.09 -2.38 -22.45
C TRP A 325 -10.25 -1.69 -21.09
N HIS A 326 -9.52 -2.14 -20.05
CA HIS A 326 -9.52 -1.49 -18.73
C HIS A 326 -8.60 -0.28 -18.61
N TYR A 327 -7.75 0.00 -19.62
CA TYR A 327 -6.83 1.14 -19.57
C TYR A 327 -7.56 2.47 -19.41
N TYR A 328 -8.68 2.65 -20.11
CA TYR A 328 -9.48 3.88 -20.03
C TYR A 328 -10.48 3.87 -18.88
N GLU A 329 -10.79 2.68 -18.36
CA GLU A 329 -11.68 2.46 -17.23
C GLU A 329 -10.91 2.36 -15.89
N LEU A 330 -9.66 2.84 -15.83
CA LEU A 330 -8.70 2.73 -14.71
C LEU A 330 -9.32 3.12 -13.36
N ARG A 331 -10.01 2.16 -12.75
CA ARG A 331 -10.64 2.24 -11.44
C ARG A 331 -9.94 1.21 -10.58
N THR A 332 -9.39 1.68 -9.45
CA THR A 332 -8.36 0.98 -8.68
C THR A 332 -8.74 -0.46 -8.33
N LEU A 333 -8.02 -1.40 -8.93
CA LEU A 333 -8.13 -2.83 -8.67
C LEU A 333 -7.31 -3.15 -7.41
N ILE A 334 -7.98 -3.10 -6.26
CA ILE A 334 -7.32 -3.26 -4.96
C ILE A 334 -7.59 -4.69 -4.48
N PRO A 335 -6.59 -5.58 -4.56
CA PRO A 335 -6.71 -6.91 -4.00
C PRO A 335 -6.85 -6.86 -2.48
N GLN A 336 -7.86 -7.53 -1.95
CA GLN A 336 -7.99 -7.89 -0.54
C GLN A 336 -8.00 -9.41 -0.44
N VAL A 337 -7.24 -9.98 0.48
CA VAL A 337 -7.13 -11.45 0.61
C VAL A 337 -7.74 -11.87 1.93
N ASN A 338 -8.63 -12.85 1.88
CA ASN A 338 -9.21 -13.49 3.06
C ASN A 338 -9.44 -14.97 2.77
N GLN A 339 -8.83 -15.87 3.54
CA GLN A 339 -8.99 -17.33 3.42
C GLN A 339 -8.76 -17.82 1.98
N ASP A 340 -7.61 -17.48 1.39
CA ASP A 340 -7.20 -17.78 0.00
C ASP A 340 -8.05 -17.13 -1.10
N THR A 341 -9.14 -16.46 -0.74
CA THR A 341 -9.95 -15.71 -1.69
C THR A 341 -9.37 -14.32 -1.85
N LEU A 342 -8.99 -14.02 -3.08
CA LEU A 342 -8.66 -12.68 -3.52
C LEU A 342 -9.94 -11.98 -3.98
N SER A 343 -10.28 -10.90 -3.30
CA SER A 343 -11.39 -10.01 -3.64
C SER A 343 -10.86 -8.79 -4.37
N ILE A 344 -11.47 -8.48 -5.51
CA ILE A 344 -11.04 -7.42 -6.41
C ILE A 344 -12.24 -6.55 -6.75
N LEU A 345 -12.13 -5.25 -6.50
CA LEU A 345 -13.10 -4.27 -6.97
C LEU A 345 -12.78 -3.84 -8.40
N ILE A 346 -13.75 -4.01 -9.30
CA ILE A 346 -13.60 -3.83 -10.74
C ILE A 346 -14.91 -3.29 -11.33
N ARG A 347 -14.82 -2.38 -12.30
CA ARG A 347 -16.01 -1.94 -13.03
C ARG A 347 -16.23 -2.79 -14.27
N GLY A 348 -17.48 -3.18 -14.48
CA GLY A 348 -17.92 -3.90 -15.68
C GLY A 348 -18.09 -2.97 -16.87
N THR A 349 -18.28 -3.56 -18.05
CA THR A 349 -18.60 -2.84 -19.29
C THR A 349 -19.99 -2.17 -19.25
N ASP A 350 -20.84 -2.58 -18.31
CA ASP A 350 -22.13 -1.95 -18.00
C ASP A 350 -22.01 -0.82 -16.98
N GLU A 351 -20.77 -0.38 -16.71
CA GLU A 351 -20.40 0.65 -15.75
C GLU A 351 -20.77 0.34 -14.30
N ASN A 352 -21.23 -0.87 -13.94
CA ASN A 352 -21.47 -1.19 -12.53
C ASN A 352 -20.18 -1.56 -11.81
N LEU A 353 -20.05 -1.20 -10.52
CA LEU A 353 -18.95 -1.64 -9.68
C LEU A 353 -19.21 -3.05 -9.12
N TYR A 354 -18.28 -3.96 -9.36
CA TYR A 354 -18.33 -5.34 -8.90
C TYR A 354 -17.22 -5.65 -7.91
N LEU A 355 -17.55 -6.43 -6.88
CA LEU A 355 -16.57 -7.20 -6.15
C LEU A 355 -16.48 -8.60 -6.75
N LYS A 356 -15.40 -8.88 -7.46
CA LYS A 356 -15.07 -10.22 -7.95
C LYS A 356 -14.27 -10.98 -6.90
N LYS A 357 -14.62 -12.23 -6.65
CA LYS A 357 -13.90 -13.14 -5.77
C LYS A 357 -13.25 -14.23 -6.61
N VAL A 358 -11.94 -14.40 -6.44
CA VAL A 358 -11.14 -15.38 -7.18
C VAL A 358 -10.19 -16.12 -6.24
N THR A 359 -9.74 -17.30 -6.62
CA THR A 359 -8.52 -17.90 -6.07
C THR A 359 -7.41 -17.85 -7.11
N PHE A 360 -6.17 -17.89 -6.67
CA PHE A 360 -5.01 -17.80 -7.53
C PHE A 360 -3.98 -18.86 -7.13
N ASP A 361 -3.78 -19.82 -8.03
CA ASP A 361 -2.89 -20.97 -7.83
C ASP A 361 -1.72 -21.02 -8.80
#